data_AF-A0A376D2Z4-F1
#
_entry.id   AF-A0A376D2Z4-F1
#
_cell.length_a   1.000
_cell.length_b   1.000
_cell.length_c   1.000
_cell.angle_alpha   90.00
_cell.angle_beta   90.00
_cell.angle_gamma   90.00
#
_symmetry.space_group_name_H-M   'P 1'
#
loop_
_entity.id
_entity.type
_entity.pdbx_description
1 polymer ?
#
loop_
_entity_poly.entity_id
_entity_poly.type
_entity_poly.pdbx_seq_one_letter_code
_entity_poly.pdbx_strand_id
1 'polypeptide(L)'
;MLKAARAEGFFCIHRLFIVDSIAFHNIDKQVAQSNPDCIEILPGCMPKVLGWVTEKIRQPLIAGGLVCDEEDARNAINAGVVALSTTNTGVWTLAKKLL
;
A
#
# COMPACT_ATOMS: atom_id res chain seq x y z
N MET A 1 -5.62 16.90 -5.85
CA MET A 1 -4.42 17.26 -5.07
C MET A 1 -3.16 16.61 -5.63
N LEU A 2 -3.11 15.28 -5.85
CA LEU A 2 -1.92 14.61 -6.40
C LEU A 2 -1.36 15.27 -7.69
N LYS A 3 -2.20 15.59 -8.67
CA LYS A 3 -1.76 16.25 -9.91
C LYS A 3 -1.07 17.60 -9.67
N ALA A 4 -1.59 18.39 -8.72
CA ALA A 4 -1.02 19.68 -8.38
C ALA A 4 0.31 19.51 -7.63
N ALA A 5 0.36 18.62 -6.63
CA ALA A 5 1.60 18.30 -5.92
C ALA A 5 2.69 17.80 -6.88
N ARG A 6 2.32 16.98 -7.85
CA ARG A 6 3.26 16.51 -8.86
C ARG A 6 3.76 17.61 -9.79
N ALA A 7 2.89 18.54 -10.19
CA ALA A 7 3.30 19.69 -11.01
C ALA A 7 4.36 20.55 -10.31
N GLU A 8 4.33 20.57 -8.97
CA GLU A 8 5.33 21.22 -8.11
C GLU A 8 6.55 20.31 -7.78
N GLY A 9 6.64 19.12 -8.36
CA GLY A 9 7.78 18.21 -8.19
C GLY A 9 7.77 17.36 -6.91
N PHE A 10 6.65 17.30 -6.18
CA PHE A 10 6.54 16.44 -4.99
C PHE A 10 6.40 14.96 -5.35
N PHE A 11 6.97 14.10 -4.51
CA PHE A 11 6.72 12.66 -4.53
C PHE A 11 5.30 12.38 -4.04
N CYS A 12 4.53 11.65 -4.84
CA CYS A 12 3.10 11.48 -4.65
C CYS A 12 2.72 10.04 -4.33
N ILE A 13 2.16 9.82 -3.13
CA ILE A 13 1.57 8.55 -2.72
C ILE A 13 0.05 8.62 -2.87
N HIS A 14 -0.55 7.70 -3.62
CA HIS A 14 -2.00 7.59 -3.70
C HIS A 14 -2.52 6.53 -2.73
N ARG A 15 -3.29 6.96 -1.73
CA ARG A 15 -3.94 6.06 -0.76
C ARG A 15 -5.24 5.54 -1.33
N LEU A 16 -5.40 4.22 -1.37
CA LEU A 16 -6.58 3.54 -1.89
C LEU A 16 -7.18 2.64 -0.80
N PHE A 17 -8.48 2.76 -0.59
CA PHE A 17 -9.23 1.90 0.32
C PHE A 17 -9.85 0.74 -0.45
N ILE A 18 -9.50 -0.48 -0.08
CA ILE A 18 -10.12 -1.69 -0.65
C ILE A 18 -11.22 -2.15 0.27
N VAL A 19 -12.40 -1.57 0.06
CA VAL A 19 -13.61 -1.87 0.84
C VAL A 19 -14.36 -3.07 0.25
N ASP A 20 -14.36 -3.17 -1.08
CA ASP A 20 -15.12 -4.18 -1.81
C ASP A 20 -14.47 -4.49 -3.17
N SER A 21 -15.14 -5.33 -3.95
CA SER A 21 -14.69 -5.67 -5.30
C SER A 21 -14.75 -4.47 -6.25
N ILE A 22 -15.69 -3.54 -6.11
CA ILE A 22 -15.80 -2.36 -6.98
C ILE A 22 -14.56 -1.47 -6.80
N ALA A 23 -14.13 -1.26 -5.56
CA ALA A 23 -12.91 -0.53 -5.24
C ALA A 23 -11.68 -1.19 -5.89
N PHE A 24 -11.56 -2.51 -5.78
CA PHE A 24 -10.47 -3.28 -6.39
C PHE A 24 -10.42 -3.16 -7.92
N HIS A 25 -11.56 -3.33 -8.61
CA HIS A 25 -11.61 -3.27 -10.08
C HIS A 25 -11.32 -1.86 -10.61
N ASN A 26 -11.57 -0.81 -9.82
CA ASN A 26 -11.32 0.57 -10.21
C ASN A 26 -9.88 1.04 -9.99
N ILE A 27 -9.01 0.24 -9.37
CA ILE A 27 -7.62 0.63 -9.08
C ILE A 27 -6.92 1.14 -10.35
N ASP A 28 -6.94 0.38 -11.45
CA ASP A 28 -6.20 0.74 -12.68
C ASP A 28 -6.58 2.13 -13.20
N LYS A 29 -7.88 2.45 -13.18
CA LYS A 29 -8.40 3.74 -13.63
C LYS A 29 -7.94 4.87 -12.70
N GLN A 30 -8.02 4.66 -11.39
CA GLN A 30 -7.59 5.64 -10.40
C GLN A 30 -6.08 5.89 -10.46
N VAL A 31 -5.30 4.83 -10.64
CA VAL A 31 -3.84 4.89 -10.79
C VAL A 31 -3.46 5.58 -12.09
N ALA A 32 -4.10 5.26 -13.21
CA ALA A 32 -3.87 5.96 -14.47
C ALA A 32 -4.22 7.46 -14.39
N GLN A 33 -5.30 7.80 -13.70
CA GLN A 33 -5.75 9.20 -13.57
C GLN A 33 -4.83 10.03 -12.67
N SER A 34 -4.32 9.44 -11.59
CA SER A 34 -3.47 10.12 -10.61
C SER A 34 -1.99 10.05 -10.95
N ASN A 35 -1.58 8.99 -11.65
CA ASN A 35 -0.21 8.62 -12.00
C ASN A 35 0.77 8.87 -10.83
N PRO A 36 0.60 8.15 -9.70
CA PRO A 36 1.41 8.37 -8.50
C PRO A 36 2.76 7.67 -8.62
N ASP A 37 3.71 8.08 -7.80
CA ASP A 37 5.02 7.43 -7.70
C ASP A 37 4.93 6.15 -6.86
N CYS A 38 3.99 6.10 -5.91
CA CYS A 38 3.74 4.96 -5.03
C CYS A 38 2.26 4.87 -4.67
N ILE A 39 1.81 3.68 -4.27
CA ILE A 39 0.44 3.44 -3.80
C ILE A 39 0.48 2.94 -2.36
N GLU A 40 -0.48 3.37 -1.54
CA GLU A 40 -0.72 2.80 -0.22
C GLU A 40 -2.11 2.15 -0.21
N ILE A 41 -2.18 0.86 0.11
CA ILE A 41 -3.45 0.13 0.22
C ILE A 41 -3.85 0.03 1.68
N LEU A 42 -5.12 0.33 1.95
CA LEU A 42 -5.74 0.20 3.26
C LEU A 42 -6.99 -0.71 3.18
N PRO A 43 -7.17 -1.65 4.13
CA PRO A 43 -6.24 -2.02 5.20
C PRO A 43 -5.08 -2.92 4.73
N GLY A 44 -3.98 -2.88 5.47
CA GLY A 44 -2.72 -3.59 5.20
C GLY A 44 -2.64 -5.00 5.77
N CYS A 45 -3.59 -5.45 6.59
CA CYS A 45 -3.66 -6.82 7.13
C CYS A 45 -4.31 -7.83 6.17
N MET A 46 -4.43 -7.52 4.88
CA MET A 46 -5.10 -8.37 3.88
C MET A 46 -4.11 -8.92 2.85
N PRO A 47 -3.26 -9.91 3.20
CA PRO A 47 -2.18 -10.37 2.33
C PRO A 47 -2.66 -10.86 0.96
N LYS A 48 -3.81 -11.53 0.90
CA LYS A 48 -4.41 -11.97 -0.37
C LYS A 48 -4.74 -10.81 -1.30
N VAL A 49 -5.33 -9.75 -0.75
CA VAL A 49 -5.70 -8.55 -1.51
C VAL A 49 -4.46 -7.79 -1.92
N LEU A 50 -3.48 -7.64 -1.03
CA LEU A 50 -2.19 -7.02 -1.34
C LEU A 50 -1.52 -7.73 -2.51
N GLY A 51 -1.48 -9.06 -2.51
CA GLY A 51 -0.92 -9.86 -3.60
C GLY A 51 -1.64 -9.63 -4.94
N TRP A 52 -2.98 -9.59 -4.93
CA TRP A 52 -3.73 -9.26 -6.15
C TRP A 52 -3.42 -7.86 -6.67
N VAL A 53 -3.20 -6.89 -5.77
CA VAL A 53 -2.86 -5.53 -6.17
C VAL A 53 -1.43 -5.46 -6.70
N THR A 54 -0.45 -6.06 -6.03
CA THR A 54 0.95 -6.07 -6.50
C THR A 54 1.11 -6.73 -7.87
N GLU A 55 0.31 -7.74 -8.19
CA GLU A 55 0.26 -8.34 -9.53
C GLU A 55 -0.41 -7.43 -10.58
N LYS A 56 -1.34 -6.58 -10.15
CA LYS A 56 -2.20 -5.76 -11.03
C LYS A 56 -1.57 -4.42 -11.40
N ILE A 57 -0.81 -3.80 -10.51
CA ILE A 57 -0.17 -2.49 -10.70
C ILE A 57 1.34 -2.59 -10.74
N ARG A 58 2.00 -1.63 -11.39
CA ARG A 58 3.48 -1.61 -11.49
C ARG A 58 4.14 -0.72 -10.44
N GLN A 59 3.37 0.21 -9.86
CA GLN A 59 3.87 1.11 -8.84
C GLN A 59 4.23 0.32 -7.57
N PRO A 60 5.28 0.72 -6.84
CA PRO A 60 5.58 0.15 -5.54
C PRO A 60 4.37 0.30 -4.61
N LEU A 61 4.13 -0.74 -3.82
CA LEU A 61 2.98 -0.81 -2.93
C LEU A 61 3.40 -0.74 -1.46
N ILE A 62 2.72 0.12 -0.69
CA ILE A 62 2.81 0.21 0.77
C ILE A 62 1.54 -0.40 1.35
N ALA A 63 1.68 -1.30 2.33
CA ALA A 63 0.53 -1.75 3.12
C ALA A 63 0.34 -0.84 4.34
N GLY A 64 -0.87 -0.32 4.53
CA GLY A 64 -1.17 0.62 5.60
C GLY A 64 -2.45 0.31 6.35
N GLY A 65 -2.45 0.57 7.67
CA GLY A 65 -3.63 0.42 8.52
C GLY A 65 -3.93 -1.03 8.92
N LEU A 66 -4.34 -1.21 10.18
CA LEU A 66 -4.64 -2.52 10.79
C LEU A 66 -3.49 -3.54 10.75
N VAL A 67 -2.24 -3.13 10.51
CA VAL A 67 -1.04 -3.97 10.71
C VAL A 67 -0.68 -3.92 12.19
N CYS A 68 -1.10 -4.95 12.93
CA CYS A 68 -1.13 -4.93 14.39
C CYS A 68 -0.05 -5.78 15.05
N ASP A 69 0.49 -6.78 14.35
CA ASP A 69 1.48 -7.70 14.89
C ASP A 69 2.53 -8.14 13.86
N GLU A 70 3.41 -9.05 14.28
CA GLU A 70 4.48 -9.59 13.44
C GLU A 70 3.94 -10.42 12.28
N GLU A 71 2.84 -11.14 12.48
CA GLU A 71 2.27 -12.00 11.46
C GLU A 71 1.65 -11.16 10.34
N ASP A 72 0.88 -10.13 10.67
CA ASP A 72 0.36 -9.14 9.72
C ASP A 72 1.50 -8.53 8.89
N ALA A 73 2.56 -8.08 9.56
CA ALA A 73 3.71 -7.44 8.93
C ALA A 73 4.43 -8.40 7.96
N ARG A 74 4.71 -9.64 8.39
CA ARG A 74 5.34 -10.67 7.56
C ARG A 74 4.48 -11.02 6.36
N ASN A 75 3.19 -11.23 6.58
CA ASN A 75 2.26 -11.61 5.53
C ASN A 75 2.10 -10.50 4.48
N ALA A 76 2.07 -9.23 4.90
CA ALA A 76 2.06 -8.11 3.97
C ALA A 76 3.33 -8.02 3.13
N ILE A 77 4.52 -8.16 3.74
CA ILE A 77 5.81 -8.17 3.01
C ILE A 77 5.87 -9.33 2.02
N ASN A 78 5.48 -10.53 2.44
CA ASN A 78 5.44 -11.72 1.58
C ASN A 78 4.45 -11.57 0.41
N ALA A 79 3.43 -10.73 0.54
CA ALA A 79 2.50 -10.40 -0.55
C ALA A 79 3.12 -9.43 -1.59
N GLY A 80 4.35 -8.97 -1.39
CA GLY A 80 5.11 -8.17 -2.35
C GLY A 80 5.05 -6.66 -2.13
N VAL A 81 4.62 -6.20 -0.95
CA VAL A 81 4.68 -4.76 -0.61
C VAL A 81 6.12 -4.35 -0.31
N VAL A 82 6.50 -3.13 -0.68
CA VAL A 82 7.86 -2.61 -0.46
C VAL A 82 8.04 -1.97 0.92
N ALA A 83 6.94 -1.62 1.59
CA ALA A 83 6.97 -1.03 2.92
C ALA A 83 5.65 -1.20 3.68
N LEU A 84 5.72 -1.00 5.00
CA LEU A 84 4.58 -0.99 5.92
C LEU A 84 4.40 0.42 6.52
N SER A 85 3.15 0.88 6.57
CA SER A 85 2.73 2.14 7.18
C SER A 85 1.86 1.84 8.40
N THR A 86 2.43 1.98 9.59
CA THR A 86 1.74 1.65 10.85
C THR A 86 2.11 2.62 11.96
N THR A 87 1.13 2.95 12.79
CA THR A 87 1.33 3.70 14.05
C THR A 87 1.68 2.78 15.22
N ASN A 88 1.64 1.46 15.02
CA ASN A 88 2.01 0.49 16.04
C ASN A 88 3.54 0.40 16.18
N THR A 89 4.07 1.00 17.24
CA THR A 89 5.50 1.02 17.55
C THR A 89 6.07 -0.37 17.85
N GLY A 90 5.24 -1.32 18.30
CA GLY A 90 5.62 -2.72 18.48
C GLY A 90 6.08 -3.34 17.16
N VAL A 91 5.34 -3.08 16.07
CA VAL A 91 5.70 -3.53 14.72
C VAL A 91 7.00 -2.89 14.24
N TRP A 92 7.29 -1.63 14.63
CA TRP A 92 8.55 -0.97 14.23
C TRP A 92 9.79 -1.70 14.76
N THR A 93 9.69 -2.31 15.95
CA THR A 93 10.81 -3.09 16.52
C THR A 93 11.15 -4.33 15.70
N LEU A 94 10.22 -4.79 14.86
CA LEU A 94 10.39 -5.93 13.97
C LEU A 94 11.12 -5.58 12.68
N ALA A 95 11.31 -4.30 12.35
CA ALA A 95 11.91 -3.87 11.07
C ALA A 95 13.28 -4.51 10.80
N LYS A 96 14.08 -4.76 11.85
CA LYS A 96 15.39 -5.43 11.73
C LYS A 96 15.31 -6.95 11.51
N LYS A 97 14.15 -7.57 11.73
CA LYS A 97 13.90 -9.02 11.61
C LYS A 97 13.11 -9.39 10.34
N LEU A 98 12.58 -8.38 9.65
CA LEU A 98 11.73 -8.52 8.46
C LEU A 98 12.49 -8.21 7.16
N LEU A 99 13.63 -7.52 7.27
CA LEU A 99 14.61 -7.27 6.21
C LEU A 99 15.81 -8.21 6.41
#